data_AF-A0A2H0LJR9-F1
#
_entry.id   AF-A0A2H0LJR9-F1
#
_cell.length_a   1.000
_cell.length_b   1.000
_cell.length_c   1.000
_cell.angle_alpha   90.00
_cell.angle_beta   90.00
_cell.angle_gamma   90.00
#
_symmetry.space_group_name_H-M   'P 1'
#
loop_
_entity.id
_entity.type
_entity.pdbx_description
1 polymer ?
#
loop_
_entity_poly.entity_id
_entity_poly.type
_entity_poly.pdbx_seq_one_letter_code
_entity_poly.pdbx_strand_id
1 'polypeptide(L)'
;MPDHMTPEQRSRAMQRVKLRNGSVEKIVQRELLVRGLKFQRHVRTLPGSPDIVFRKQQVAVFVDGDFWHGWRLPIWEHKLRPFWREKLRTNRVRDQRSFRKLRSHGWQVIRIWQHQLNCDREKCVQRVLRAISRNVGRSKTMNSFGYPIGRVRVRLSGSIRQASGVSECAPARRG
;
A
#
# COMPACT_ATOMS: atom_id res chain seq x y z
N MET A 1 15.57 -3.30 26.13
CA MET A 1 16.82 -3.63 25.43
C MET A 1 17.52 -2.33 25.11
N PRO A 2 18.79 -2.15 25.50
CA PRO A 2 19.54 -0.93 25.19
C PRO A 2 19.83 -0.89 23.68
N ASP A 3 19.75 0.29 23.08
CA ASP A 3 20.15 0.50 21.69
C ASP A 3 21.67 0.35 21.56
N HIS A 4 22.15 -0.70 20.91
CA HIS A 4 23.58 -0.92 20.58
C HIS A 4 24.09 0.00 19.46
N MET A 5 23.42 1.13 19.20
CA MET A 5 23.78 2.05 18.14
C MET A 5 24.11 3.43 18.72
N THR A 6 25.32 3.91 18.42
CA THR A 6 25.73 5.28 18.74
C THR A 6 24.82 6.30 18.02
N PRO A 7 24.70 7.54 18.50
CA PRO A 7 23.92 8.59 17.83
C PRO A 7 24.32 8.78 16.37
N GLU A 8 25.60 8.64 16.05
CA GLU A 8 26.14 8.72 14.68
C GLU A 8 25.75 7.50 13.83
N GLN A 9 25.81 6.28 14.39
CA GLN A 9 25.35 5.08 13.72
C GLN A 9 23.85 5.13 13.45
N ARG A 10 23.05 5.67 14.39
CA ARG A 10 21.63 5.95 14.16
C ARG A 10 21.41 7.00 13.09
N SER A 11 22.17 8.09 13.09
CA SER A 11 22.06 9.13 12.07
C SER A 11 22.36 8.56 10.68
N ARG A 12 23.44 7.78 10.53
CA ARG A 12 23.79 7.08 9.29
C ARG A 12 22.74 6.03 8.88
N ALA A 13 22.20 5.27 9.84
CA ALA A 13 21.12 4.33 9.58
C ALA A 13 19.85 5.05 9.11
N MET A 14 19.48 6.16 9.77
CA MET A 14 18.32 6.99 9.42
C MET A 14 18.50 7.71 8.07
N GLN A 15 19.72 8.12 7.71
CA GLN A 15 20.05 8.66 6.39
C GLN A 15 19.92 7.62 5.28
N ARG A 16 20.20 6.34 5.57
CA ARG A 16 20.02 5.23 4.61
C ARG A 16 18.57 4.79 4.45
N VAL A 17 17.71 5.08 5.43
CA VAL A 17 16.26 4.89 5.31
C VAL A 17 15.73 5.93 4.33
N LYS A 18 15.72 5.58 3.03
CA LYS A 18 15.13 6.41 1.98
C LYS A 18 13.65 6.63 2.29
N LEU A 19 13.31 7.84 2.72
CA LEU A 19 11.97 8.27 3.11
C LEU A 19 10.89 8.16 2.03
N ARG A 20 11.26 7.89 0.75
CA ARG A 20 10.38 8.23 -0.37
C ARG A 20 10.46 7.37 -1.63
N ASN A 21 11.20 6.27 -1.61
CA ASN A 21 11.33 5.37 -2.76
C ASN A 21 11.75 3.98 -2.26
N GLY A 22 10.90 3.36 -1.45
CA GLY A 22 11.18 2.04 -0.90
C GLY A 22 11.39 1.04 -2.04
N SER A 23 12.41 0.19 -1.93
CA SER A 23 12.60 -0.98 -2.82
C SER A 23 11.31 -1.78 -3.00
N VAL A 24 10.50 -1.80 -1.94
CA VAL A 24 9.19 -2.44 -1.83
C VAL A 24 8.16 -1.84 -2.80
N GLU A 25 8.06 -0.52 -2.92
CA GLU A 25 7.15 0.14 -3.87
C GLU A 25 7.53 -0.19 -5.32
N LYS A 26 8.83 -0.16 -5.63
CA LYS A 26 9.34 -0.46 -6.98
C LYS A 26 8.98 -1.87 -7.42
N ILE A 27 9.00 -2.84 -6.51
CA ILE A 27 8.59 -4.21 -6.81
C ILE A 27 7.13 -4.22 -7.28
N VAL A 28 6.21 -3.63 -6.52
CA VAL A 28 4.79 -3.57 -6.89
C VAL A 28 4.58 -2.83 -8.20
N GLN A 29 5.25 -1.70 -8.39
CA GLN A 29 5.17 -0.92 -9.63
C GLN A 29 5.63 -1.75 -10.85
N ARG A 30 6.77 -2.45 -10.74
CA ARG A 30 7.30 -3.30 -11.81
C ARG A 30 6.32 -4.41 -12.16
N GLU A 31 5.78 -5.09 -11.15
CA GLU A 31 4.81 -6.17 -11.33
C GLU A 31 3.52 -5.70 -12.03
N LEU A 32 3.05 -4.50 -11.71
CA LEU A 32 1.86 -3.91 -12.36
C LEU A 32 2.16 -3.46 -13.80
N LEU A 33 3.37 -2.94 -14.06
CA LEU A 33 3.81 -2.55 -15.41
C LEU A 33 3.96 -3.76 -16.34
N VAL A 34 4.55 -4.85 -15.87
CA VAL A 34 4.69 -6.11 -16.63
C VAL A 34 3.31 -6.66 -17.04
N ARG A 35 2.28 -6.42 -16.21
CA ARG A 35 0.89 -6.80 -16.50
C ARG A 35 0.13 -5.78 -17.37
N GLY A 36 0.81 -4.76 -17.91
CA GLY A 36 0.22 -3.77 -18.82
C GLY A 36 -0.72 -2.75 -18.17
N LEU A 37 -0.70 -2.62 -16.84
CA LEU A 37 -1.60 -1.70 -16.14
C LEU A 37 -1.05 -0.26 -16.15
N LYS A 38 -1.91 0.69 -16.49
CA LYS A 38 -1.61 2.12 -16.41
C LYS A 38 -2.03 2.67 -15.04
N PHE A 39 -1.09 3.22 -14.30
CA PHE A 39 -1.32 3.84 -13.00
C PHE A 39 -0.53 5.14 -12.85
N GLN A 40 -0.99 6.00 -11.94
CA GLN A 40 -0.24 7.17 -11.52
C GLN A 40 0.54 6.86 -10.25
N ARG A 41 1.76 7.40 -10.17
CA ARG A 41 2.66 7.24 -9.03
C ARG A 41 2.63 8.48 -8.15
N HIS A 42 2.74 8.28 -6.83
CA HIS A 42 2.95 9.34 -5.84
C HIS A 42 2.01 10.54 -6.02
N VAL A 43 0.70 10.28 -6.02
CA VAL A 43 -0.30 11.32 -6.30
C VAL A 43 -0.48 12.21 -5.07
N ARG A 44 0.24 13.33 -5.05
CA ARG A 44 0.19 14.32 -3.94
C ARG A 44 -1.14 15.06 -3.84
N THR A 45 -1.95 15.05 -4.89
CA THR A 45 -3.28 15.67 -4.90
C THR A 45 -4.30 14.90 -4.06
N LEU A 46 -4.00 13.65 -3.69
CA LEU A 46 -4.88 12.81 -2.89
C LEU A 46 -4.45 12.77 -1.41
N PRO A 47 -5.41 12.71 -0.47
CA PRO A 47 -5.10 12.63 0.95
C PRO A 47 -4.28 11.38 1.26
N GLY A 48 -3.16 11.57 1.96
CA GLY A 48 -2.21 10.49 2.28
C GLY A 48 -1.14 10.24 1.22
N SER A 49 -1.18 10.91 0.06
CA SER A 49 -0.19 10.71 -1.02
C SER A 49 0.02 9.23 -1.39
N PRO A 50 -1.03 8.53 -1.85
CA PRO A 50 -0.93 7.11 -2.23
C PRO A 50 0.18 6.85 -3.25
N ASP A 51 0.85 5.71 -3.10
CA ASP A 51 1.97 5.31 -3.93
C ASP A 51 1.54 4.99 -5.36
N ILE A 52 0.40 4.31 -5.50
CA ILE A 52 -0.13 3.85 -6.77
C ILE A 52 -1.63 4.16 -6.83
N VAL A 53 -2.05 4.83 -7.91
CA VAL A 53 -3.42 5.27 -8.09
C VAL A 53 -3.96 4.87 -9.45
N PHE A 54 -5.14 4.27 -9.43
CA PHE A 54 -5.95 3.95 -10.60
C PHE A 54 -7.16 4.88 -10.63
N ARG A 55 -7.04 6.04 -11.31
CA ARG A 55 -8.10 7.06 -11.32
C ARG A 55 -9.41 6.55 -11.93
N LYS A 56 -9.35 5.78 -13.02
CA LYS A 56 -10.55 5.25 -13.70
C LYS A 56 -11.38 4.31 -12.81
N GLN A 57 -10.70 3.55 -11.96
CA GLN A 57 -11.33 2.58 -11.06
C GLN A 57 -11.46 3.11 -9.62
N GLN A 58 -11.06 4.36 -9.37
CA GLN A 58 -11.00 4.98 -8.04
C GLN A 58 -10.30 4.09 -7.00
N VAL A 59 -9.20 3.43 -7.38
CA VAL A 59 -8.41 2.59 -6.46
C VAL A 59 -7.14 3.32 -6.06
N ALA A 60 -6.91 3.45 -4.76
CA ALA A 60 -5.69 3.99 -4.17
C ALA A 60 -4.95 2.88 -3.41
N VAL A 61 -3.69 2.64 -3.76
CA VAL A 61 -2.85 1.62 -3.13
C VAL A 61 -1.72 2.30 -2.37
N PHE A 62 -1.58 1.91 -1.11
CA PHE A 62 -0.53 2.31 -0.19
C PHE A 62 0.40 1.13 0.04
N VAL A 63 1.70 1.33 -0.11
CA VAL A 63 2.75 0.33 0.10
C VAL A 63 3.58 0.77 1.29
N ASP A 64 3.18 0.30 2.46
CA ASP A 64 3.69 0.78 3.74
C ASP A 64 4.78 -0.15 4.29
N GLY A 65 5.82 0.45 4.86
CA GLY A 65 6.81 -0.28 5.66
C GLY A 65 6.23 -0.67 7.04
N ASP A 66 6.45 -1.92 7.46
CA ASP A 66 5.87 -2.48 8.69
C ASP A 66 6.23 -1.68 9.95
N PHE A 67 7.49 -1.25 10.05
CA PHE A 67 7.97 -0.49 11.19
C PHE A 67 7.43 0.94 11.22
N TRP A 68 7.48 1.64 10.08
CA TRP A 68 7.17 3.08 9.98
C TRP A 68 5.67 3.41 10.11
N HIS A 69 4.81 2.49 9.69
CA HIS A 69 3.35 2.63 9.82
C HIS A 69 2.79 1.80 10.98
N GLY A 70 3.66 1.19 11.80
CA GLY A 70 3.27 0.53 13.03
C GLY A 70 2.39 -0.69 12.82
N TRP A 71 2.78 -1.60 11.92
CA TRP A 71 2.12 -2.89 11.78
C TRP A 71 2.10 -3.61 13.14
N ARG A 72 0.89 -3.90 13.64
CA ARG A 72 0.66 -4.46 14.98
C ARG A 72 1.32 -3.66 16.12
N LEU A 73 1.45 -2.33 15.98
CA LEU A 73 2.06 -1.45 16.99
C LEU A 73 1.60 -1.73 18.45
N PRO A 74 0.31 -1.95 18.75
CA PRO A 74 -0.11 -2.22 20.13
C PRO A 74 0.58 -3.42 20.80
N ILE A 75 1.10 -4.36 20.02
CA ILE A 75 1.74 -5.59 20.53
C ILE A 75 3.17 -5.33 21.02
N TRP A 76 3.87 -4.37 20.42
CA TRP A 76 5.29 -4.14 20.66
C TRP A 76 5.63 -2.70 21.04
N GLU A 77 4.62 -1.82 21.18
CA GLU A 77 4.81 -0.42 21.55
C GLU A 77 5.51 -0.23 22.90
N HIS A 78 5.39 -1.20 23.81
CA HIS A 78 6.06 -1.21 25.11
C HIS A 78 7.59 -1.30 24.97
N LYS A 79 8.09 -1.88 23.87
CA LYS A 79 9.54 -2.01 23.59
C LYS A 79 10.15 -0.72 23.04
N LEU A 80 9.32 0.24 22.64
CA LEU A 80 9.77 1.50 22.06
C LEU A 80 10.00 2.57 23.13
N ARG A 81 11.01 3.40 22.89
CA ARG A 81 11.20 4.65 23.64
C ARG A 81 9.97 5.56 23.47
N PRO A 82 9.62 6.38 24.48
CA PRO A 82 8.42 7.22 24.46
C PRO A 82 8.28 8.07 23.20
N PHE A 83 9.38 8.68 22.75
CA PHE A 83 9.42 9.46 21.50
C PHE A 83 8.95 8.66 20.27
N TRP A 84 9.45 7.44 20.09
CA TRP A 84 9.10 6.60 18.94
C TRP A 84 7.67 6.08 19.02
N ARG A 85 7.21 5.76 20.23
CA ARG A 85 5.82 5.36 20.48
C ARG A 85 4.86 6.44 20.03
N GLU A 86 5.08 7.68 20.47
CA GLU A 86 4.19 8.80 20.16
C GLU A 86 4.23 9.15 18.66
N LYS A 87 5.43 9.15 18.07
CA LYS A 87 5.59 9.39 16.62
C LYS A 87 4.82 8.37 15.78
N LEU A 88 4.92 7.08 16.10
CA LEU A 88 4.20 6.03 15.37
C LEU A 88 2.69 6.08 15.60
N ARG A 89 2.24 6.42 16.81
CA ARG A 89 0.82 6.65 17.10
C ARG A 89 0.27 7.80 16.25
N THR A 90 0.97 8.93 16.22
CA THR A 90 0.61 10.10 15.42
C THR A 90 0.55 9.76 13.92
N ASN A 91 1.53 9.02 13.40
CA ASN A 91 1.52 8.54 12.01
C ASN A 91 0.29 7.68 11.72
N ARG A 92 -0.04 6.73 12.60
CA ARG A 92 -1.21 5.85 12.43
C ARG A 92 -2.53 6.63 12.44
N VAL A 93 -2.64 7.67 13.28
CA VAL A 93 -3.82 8.57 13.30
C VAL A 93 -3.92 9.36 11.99
N ARG A 94 -2.79 9.88 11.49
CA ARG A 94 -2.72 10.59 10.21
C ARG A 94 -3.11 9.70 9.02
N ASP A 95 -2.64 8.46 9.00
CA ASP A 95 -2.97 7.48 7.97
C ASP A 95 -4.46 7.15 7.99
N GLN A 96 -5.03 6.91 9.18
CA GLN A 96 -6.46 6.69 9.33
C GLN A 96 -7.29 7.86 8.82
N ARG A 97 -6.90 9.10 9.15
CA ARG A 97 -7.60 10.31 8.65
C ARG A 97 -7.54 10.39 7.12
N SER A 98 -6.39 10.06 6.54
CA SER A 98 -6.21 10.05 5.09
C SER A 98 -7.05 8.97 4.42
N PHE A 99 -7.08 7.75 4.97
CA PHE A 99 -7.90 6.66 4.45
C PHE A 99 -9.39 6.93 4.57
N ARG A 100 -9.85 7.53 5.67
CA ARG A 100 -11.25 7.94 5.83
C ARG A 100 -11.65 8.96 4.78
N LYS A 101 -10.81 9.98 4.55
CA LYS A 101 -11.05 10.97 3.48
C LYS A 101 -11.09 10.30 2.11
N LEU A 102 -10.16 9.42 1.78
CA LEU A 102 -10.19 8.71 0.50
C LEU A 102 -11.49 7.93 0.30
N ARG A 103 -11.89 7.15 1.32
CA ARG A 103 -13.13 6.37 1.28
C ARG A 103 -14.38 7.25 1.15
N SER A 104 -14.42 8.41 1.82
CA SER A 104 -15.54 9.35 1.69
C SER A 104 -15.65 9.94 0.29
N HIS A 105 -14.54 10.04 -0.44
CA HIS A 105 -14.50 10.47 -1.84
C HIS A 105 -14.74 9.31 -2.83
N GLY A 106 -15.21 8.15 -2.34
CA GLY A 106 -15.52 6.98 -3.16
C GLY A 106 -14.30 6.14 -3.56
N TRP A 107 -13.12 6.42 -3.01
CA TRP A 107 -11.92 5.64 -3.35
C TRP A 107 -11.86 4.33 -2.57
N GLN A 108 -11.57 3.25 -3.29
CA GLN A 108 -11.18 1.99 -2.67
C GLN A 108 -9.71 2.05 -2.24
N VAL A 109 -9.49 2.04 -0.94
CA VAL A 109 -8.15 2.08 -0.33
C VAL A 109 -7.63 0.67 -0.08
N ILE A 110 -6.48 0.33 -0.67
CA ILE A 110 -5.77 -0.92 -0.44
C ILE A 110 -4.45 -0.59 0.24
N ARG A 111 -4.17 -1.23 1.38
CA ARG A 111 -2.88 -1.12 2.05
C ARG A 111 -2.13 -2.43 1.98
N ILE A 112 -0.98 -2.42 1.33
CA ILE A 112 -0.04 -3.52 1.21
C ILE A 112 1.12 -3.24 2.15
N TRP A 113 1.47 -4.24 2.94
CA TRP A 113 2.59 -4.15 3.87
C TRP A 113 3.85 -4.79 3.29
N GLN A 114 5.02 -4.32 3.71
CA GLN A 114 6.30 -4.89 3.27
C GLN A 114 6.43 -6.40 3.51
N HIS A 115 6.09 -6.90 4.71
CA HIS A 115 6.12 -8.35 4.96
C HIS A 115 5.21 -9.15 4.03
N GLN A 116 4.07 -8.58 3.61
CA GLN A 116 3.16 -9.25 2.68
C GLN A 116 3.79 -9.42 1.30
N LEU A 117 4.57 -8.42 0.86
CA LEU A 117 5.30 -8.48 -0.41
C LEU A 117 6.47 -9.44 -0.37
N ASN A 118 7.14 -9.53 0.78
CA ASN A 118 8.23 -10.48 1.00
C ASN A 118 7.71 -11.93 1.07
N CYS A 119 6.54 -12.14 1.68
CA CYS A 119 5.89 -13.45 1.75
C CYS A 119 5.35 -13.89 0.39
N ASP A 120 4.47 -13.09 -0.20
CA ASP A 120 3.73 -13.47 -1.41
C ASP A 120 3.35 -12.23 -2.23
N ARG A 121 4.26 -11.89 -3.16
CA ARG A 121 4.08 -10.78 -4.09
C ARG A 121 2.88 -10.98 -5.00
N GLU A 122 2.61 -12.21 -5.43
CA GLU A 122 1.55 -12.51 -6.38
C GLU A 122 0.19 -12.25 -5.74
N LYS A 123 0.00 -12.73 -4.51
CA LYS A 123 -1.23 -12.50 -3.74
C LYS A 123 -1.50 -11.02 -3.50
N CYS A 124 -0.44 -10.23 -3.25
CA CYS A 124 -0.55 -8.77 -3.12
C CYS A 124 -1.05 -8.13 -4.42
N VAL A 125 -0.44 -8.48 -5.55
CA VAL A 125 -0.82 -7.96 -6.88
C VAL A 125 -2.23 -8.41 -7.25
N GLN A 126 -2.58 -9.68 -7.02
CA GLN A 126 -3.94 -10.20 -7.24
C GLN A 126 -4.99 -9.46 -6.42
N ARG A 127 -4.65 -9.00 -5.21
CA ARG A 127 -5.58 -8.20 -4.40
C ARG A 127 -5.83 -6.83 -5.04
N VAL A 128 -4.81 -6.22 -5.62
CA VAL A 128 -4.94 -4.98 -6.41
C VAL A 128 -5.76 -5.23 -7.67
N LEU A 129 -5.46 -6.29 -8.42
CA LEU A 129 -6.21 -6.68 -9.62
C LEU A 129 -7.70 -6.89 -9.32
N ARG A 130 -8.03 -7.65 -8.27
CA ARG A 130 -9.43 -7.87 -7.85
C ARG A 130 -10.14 -6.55 -7.53
N ALA A 131 -9.45 -5.61 -6.89
CA ALA A 131 -10.00 -4.29 -6.60
C ALA A 131 -10.23 -3.46 -7.85
N ILE A 132 -9.30 -3.51 -8.81
CA ILE A 132 -9.46 -2.85 -10.11
C ILE A 132 -10.67 -3.46 -10.81
N SER A 133 -10.72 -4.80 -10.96
CA SER A 133 -11.80 -5.54 -11.64
C SER A 133 -13.19 -5.25 -11.07
N ARG A 134 -13.34 -5.20 -9.73
CA ARG A 134 -14.63 -4.85 -9.10
C ARG A 134 -15.11 -3.44 -9.43
N ASN A 135 -14.18 -2.53 -9.72
CA ASN A 135 -14.49 -1.15 -10.05
C ASN A 135 -14.40 -0.86 -11.56
N VAL A 136 -14.22 -1.89 -12.41
CA VAL A 136 -14.36 -1.78 -13.89
C VAL A 136 -15.86 -1.57 -14.18
N GLY A 137 -16.29 -0.32 -14.14
CA GLY A 137 -17.70 0.07 -14.31
C GLY A 137 -18.14 1.23 -13.42
N ARG A 138 -17.37 1.55 -12.36
CA ARG A 138 -17.65 2.70 -11.49
C ARG A 138 -17.22 4.05 -12.06
N SER A 139 -16.55 4.05 -13.21
CA SER A 139 -16.13 5.27 -13.90
C SER A 139 -17.35 6.03 -14.41
N LYS A 140 -17.95 6.86 -13.56
CA LYS A 140 -18.70 8.06 -14.00
C LYS A 140 -17.68 9.07 -14.54
N THR A 141 -16.96 8.72 -15.61
CA THR A 141 -16.30 9.72 -16.43
C THR A 141 -17.31 10.12 -17.50
N MET A 142 -18.15 11.09 -17.16
CA MET A 142 -18.79 11.92 -18.17
C MET A 142 -17.69 12.76 -18.81
N ASN A 143 -17.67 12.82 -20.14
CA ASN A 143 -16.91 13.87 -20.83
C ASN A 143 -17.52 15.25 -20.47
N SER A 144 -16.84 16.34 -20.80
CA SER A 144 -17.35 17.72 -20.72
C SER A 144 -18.69 17.94 -21.44
N PHE A 145 -19.12 17.00 -22.29
CA PHE A 145 -20.40 16.98 -23.02
C PHE A 145 -21.48 16.03 -22.45
N GLY A 146 -21.27 15.40 -21.29
CA GLY A 146 -22.30 14.60 -20.61
C GLY A 146 -22.51 13.16 -21.10
N TYR A 147 -21.69 12.64 -22.02
CA TYR A 147 -21.81 11.27 -22.53
C TYR A 147 -20.87 10.26 -21.82
N PRO A 148 -21.27 8.97 -21.67
CA PRO A 148 -20.45 7.93 -21.09
C PRO A 148 -19.34 7.45 -22.04
N ILE A 149 -18.08 7.56 -21.62
CA ILE A 149 -16.92 7.12 -22.41
C ILE A 149 -16.63 5.64 -22.15
N GLY A 150 -17.08 4.76 -23.06
CA GLY A 150 -16.46 3.48 -23.44
C GLY A 150 -16.23 2.39 -22.37
N ARG A 151 -16.97 1.26 -22.49
CA ARG A 151 -16.63 -0.04 -21.86
C ARG A 151 -15.20 -0.47 -22.25
N VAL A 152 -14.27 -0.47 -21.29
CA VAL A 152 -13.02 -1.23 -21.45
C VAL A 152 -13.28 -2.66 -21.01
N ARG A 153 -13.44 -3.57 -21.98
CA ARG A 153 -13.53 -5.01 -21.74
C ARG A 153 -12.12 -5.50 -21.36
N VAL A 154 -11.84 -5.67 -20.07
CA VAL A 154 -10.62 -6.36 -19.62
C VAL A 154 -10.82 -7.84 -19.91
N ARG A 155 -10.12 -8.35 -20.93
CA ARG A 155 -10.10 -9.78 -21.25
C ARG A 155 -9.26 -10.48 -20.16
N LEU A 156 -9.92 -11.01 -19.13
CA LEU A 156 -9.28 -11.89 -18.15
C LEU A 156 -9.02 -13.26 -18.82
N SER A 157 -7.92 -13.39 -19.56
CA SER A 157 -7.42 -14.70 -19.97
C SER A 157 -6.56 -15.26 -18.83
N GLY A 158 -7.14 -16.14 -18.02
CA GLY A 158 -6.38 -16.83 -16.97
C GLY A 158 -7.30 -17.52 -15.99
N SER A 159 -7.42 -18.84 -16.15
CA SER A 159 -8.18 -19.78 -15.33
C SER A 159 -8.07 -19.47 -13.82
N ILE A 160 -9.22 -19.16 -13.19
CA ILE A 160 -9.35 -19.07 -11.74
C ILE A 160 -9.29 -20.50 -11.20
N ARG A 161 -8.09 -20.99 -10.87
CA ARG A 161 -7.97 -22.12 -9.94
C ARG A 161 -8.08 -21.56 -8.52
N GLN A 162 -9.18 -21.89 -7.86
CA GLN A 162 -9.39 -21.64 -6.44
C GLN A 162 -8.29 -22.35 -5.67
N ALA A 163 -7.38 -21.60 -5.05
CA ALA A 163 -6.50 -22.10 -4.01
C ALA A 163 -7.01 -21.55 -2.67
N SER A 164 -7.91 -22.33 -2.06
CA SER A 164 -8.20 -22.33 -0.63
C SER A 164 -6.91 -22.68 0.12
N GLY A 165 -6.30 -21.68 0.75
CA GLY A 165 -5.06 -21.82 1.51
C GLY A 165 -4.78 -20.54 2.27
N VAL A 166 -5.35 -20.43 3.46
CA VAL A 166 -5.09 -19.33 4.38
C VAL A 166 -3.73 -19.59 5.02
N SER A 167 -2.64 -19.27 4.33
CA SER A 167 -1.30 -19.27 4.93
C SER A 167 -1.15 -18.04 5.81
N GLU A 168 -1.21 -18.24 7.12
CA GLU A 168 -0.78 -17.28 8.13
C GLU A 168 0.74 -17.08 7.98
N CYS A 169 1.15 -15.95 7.42
CA CYS A 169 2.53 -15.50 7.51
C CYS A 169 2.81 -15.02 8.95
N ALA A 170 3.27 -15.93 9.81
CA ALA A 170 3.89 -15.58 11.08
C ALA A 170 5.26 -14.91 10.80
N PRO A 171 5.60 -13.80 11.48
CA PRO A 171 6.90 -13.18 11.33
C PRO A 171 7.97 -14.14 11.87
N ALA A 172 9.04 -14.33 11.08
CA ALA A 172 10.21 -15.12 11.45
C ALA A 172 10.71 -14.72 12.85
N ARG A 173 10.65 -15.67 13.78
CA ARG A 173 11.37 -15.58 15.05
C ARG A 173 12.85 -15.60 14.69
N ARG A 174 13.53 -14.46 14.85
CA ARG A 174 15.00 -14.46 14.92
C ARG A 174 15.35 -14.95 16.32
N GLY A 175 15.91 -16.16 16.38
CA GLY A 175 16.75 -16.59 17.49
C GLY A 175 18.12 -15.93 17.39
#